data_AF-Q4T1S6-F1
#
_entry.id   AF-Q4T1S6-F1
#
_cell.length_a   1.000
_cell.length_b   1.000
_cell.length_c   1.000
_cell.angle_alpha   90.00
_cell.angle_beta   90.00
_cell.angle_gamma   90.00
#
_symmetry.space_group_name_H-M   'P 1'
#
loop_
_entity.id
_entity.type
_entity.pdbx_description
1 polymer ?
#
loop_
_entity_poly.entity_id
_entity_poly.type
_entity_poly.pdbx_seq_one_letter_code
_entity_poly.pdbx_strand_id
1 'polypeptide(L)'
;QLQKRPVAECQQHPDCLSCLLAHDPYCGWCVLDGRCVLQSQCSRGHRSGQWLWSFDMDQQCLLVQELNPLNLSREESQMVSLAVPGLPLLDEPESYSCMFEDIPQSCCSQWGQSPLPVSQSRLVTHGASWPGCRGCVLSRWGCNWCIQQHLCTHSSTCEDGVVIYNQHVSD
;
A
#
# COMPACT_ATOMS: atom_id res chain seq x y z
N GLN A 1 -40.52 27.65 -16.97
CA GLN A 1 -40.52 26.33 -16.32
C GLN A 1 -39.57 26.41 -15.13
N LEU A 2 -39.90 25.82 -13.98
CA LEU A 2 -39.09 25.90 -12.75
C LEU A 2 -38.38 24.57 -12.53
N GLN A 3 -37.06 24.59 -12.33
CA GLN A 3 -36.23 23.39 -12.21
C GLN A 3 -35.45 23.41 -10.89
N LYS A 4 -35.49 22.30 -10.15
CA LYS A 4 -34.70 22.14 -8.93
C LYS A 4 -33.32 21.63 -9.31
N ARG A 5 -32.28 22.37 -8.95
CA ARG A 5 -30.88 21.94 -9.08
C ARG A 5 -30.29 21.56 -7.72
N PRO A 6 -29.37 20.60 -7.68
CA PRO A 6 -28.61 20.32 -6.47
C PRO A 6 -27.80 21.57 -6.09
N VAL A 7 -27.58 21.74 -4.79
CA VAL A 7 -26.78 22.85 -4.26
C VAL A 7 -25.30 22.70 -4.65
N ALA A 8 -24.82 21.46 -4.74
CA ALA A 8 -23.47 21.13 -5.16
C ALA A 8 -23.44 19.78 -5.89
N GLU A 9 -22.47 19.59 -6.77
CA GLU A 9 -22.30 18.41 -7.62
C GLU A 9 -21.05 17.61 -7.22
N CYS A 10 -20.83 17.40 -5.91
CA CYS A 10 -19.60 16.80 -5.35
C CYS A 10 -19.19 15.46 -6.00
N GLN A 11 -20.16 14.67 -6.47
CA GLN A 11 -19.91 13.37 -7.12
C GLN A 11 -19.12 13.45 -8.43
N GLN A 12 -18.93 14.65 -8.98
CA GLN A 12 -18.07 14.87 -10.15
C GLN A 12 -16.57 14.70 -9.82
N HIS A 13 -16.22 14.67 -8.54
CA HIS A 13 -14.84 14.52 -8.05
C HIS A 13 -14.63 13.10 -7.49
N PRO A 14 -14.10 12.16 -8.29
CA PRO A 14 -14.01 10.75 -7.93
C PRO A 14 -12.91 10.44 -6.91
N ASP A 15 -11.92 11.31 -6.79
CA ASP A 15 -10.76 11.12 -5.92
C ASP A 15 -10.56 12.31 -4.97
N CYS A 16 -9.83 12.07 -3.88
CA CYS A 16 -9.61 13.07 -2.84
C CYS A 16 -8.98 14.35 -3.40
N LEU A 17 -7.98 14.22 -4.27
CA LEU A 17 -7.26 15.36 -4.79
C LEU A 17 -8.18 16.24 -5.63
N SER A 18 -8.94 15.64 -6.56
CA SER A 18 -9.94 16.35 -7.36
C SER A 18 -11.02 17.01 -6.50
N CYS A 19 -11.40 16.39 -5.38
CA CYS A 19 -12.40 16.92 -4.45
C CYS A 19 -11.88 18.14 -3.69
N LEU A 20 -10.64 18.09 -3.18
CA LEU A 20 -10.05 19.22 -2.46
C LEU A 20 -9.68 20.37 -3.40
N LEU A 21 -9.21 20.08 -4.61
CA LEU A 21 -8.91 21.10 -5.64
C LEU A 21 -10.16 21.80 -6.18
N ALA A 22 -11.34 21.21 -6.02
CA ALA A 22 -12.59 21.84 -6.43
C ALA A 22 -12.88 23.13 -5.65
N HIS A 23 -12.37 23.23 -4.41
CA HIS A 23 -12.62 24.34 -3.50
C HIS A 23 -14.11 24.71 -3.41
N ASP A 24 -14.96 23.69 -3.32
CA ASP A 24 -16.41 23.87 -3.19
C ASP A 24 -16.78 23.90 -1.69
N PRO A 25 -17.38 24.99 -1.17
CA PRO A 25 -17.71 25.13 0.25
C PRO A 25 -18.72 24.11 0.77
N TYR A 26 -19.46 23.44 -0.10
CA TYR A 26 -20.43 22.41 0.28
C TYR A 26 -19.84 21.00 0.27
N CYS A 27 -18.69 20.79 -0.39
CA CYS A 27 -18.10 19.48 -0.61
C CYS A 27 -16.92 19.21 0.31
N GLY A 28 -16.67 17.93 0.52
CA GLY A 28 -15.47 17.45 1.21
C GLY A 28 -15.30 15.96 1.02
N TRP A 29 -14.08 15.49 1.27
CA TRP A 29 -13.71 14.10 1.10
C TRP A 29 -14.07 13.29 2.35
N CYS A 30 -15.01 12.36 2.23
CA CYS A 30 -15.34 11.43 3.31
C CYS A 30 -14.33 10.27 3.28
N VAL A 31 -13.39 10.31 4.22
CA VAL A 31 -12.17 9.48 4.19
C VAL A 31 -12.48 7.98 4.14
N LEU A 32 -13.30 7.49 5.06
CA LEU A 32 -13.58 6.06 5.19
C LEU A 32 -14.50 5.54 4.08
N ASP A 33 -15.34 6.42 3.52
CA ASP A 33 -16.22 6.08 2.40
C ASP A 33 -15.50 6.17 1.04
N GLY A 34 -14.35 6.85 0.97
CA GLY A 34 -13.56 7.03 -0.25
C GLY A 34 -14.29 7.84 -1.33
N ARG A 35 -15.03 8.89 -0.95
CA ARG A 35 -15.85 9.69 -1.90
C ARG A 35 -15.99 11.15 -1.52
N CYS A 36 -16.19 12.01 -2.53
CA CYS A 36 -16.49 13.43 -2.35
C CYS A 36 -17.99 13.64 -2.13
N VAL A 37 -18.38 14.19 -0.98
CA VAL A 37 -19.79 14.31 -0.55
C VAL A 37 -20.03 15.57 0.28
N LEU A 38 -21.30 15.91 0.47
CA LEU A 38 -21.73 16.85 1.51
C LEU A 38 -21.41 16.29 2.90
N GLN A 39 -21.12 17.15 3.87
CA GLN A 39 -20.81 16.72 5.25
C GLN A 39 -21.91 15.83 5.86
N SER A 40 -23.18 16.17 5.61
CA SER A 40 -24.34 15.40 6.10
C SER A 40 -24.48 14.00 5.49
N GLN A 41 -23.80 13.73 4.38
CA GLN A 41 -23.80 12.44 3.69
C GLN A 41 -22.60 11.55 4.10
N CYS A 42 -21.66 12.11 4.86
CA CYS A 42 -20.57 11.35 5.46
C CYS A 42 -20.98 10.90 6.86
N SER A 43 -21.11 9.59 7.07
CA SER A 43 -21.68 9.00 8.30
C SER A 43 -21.05 9.55 9.59
N ARG A 44 -19.75 9.83 9.56
CA ARG A 44 -18.97 10.37 10.67
C ARG A 44 -18.39 11.76 10.38
N GLY A 45 -18.98 12.52 9.44
CA GLY A 45 -18.41 13.77 8.94
C GLY A 45 -18.31 14.92 9.95
N HIS A 46 -18.94 14.81 11.12
CA HIS A 46 -18.75 15.74 12.23
C HIS A 46 -17.41 15.50 12.96
N ARG A 47 -16.87 14.28 12.91
CA ARG A 47 -15.67 13.90 13.65
C ARG A 47 -14.41 14.41 12.93
N SER A 48 -13.40 14.75 13.73
CA SER A 48 -12.14 15.32 13.24
C SER A 48 -11.38 14.32 12.38
N GLY A 49 -11.12 14.69 11.13
CA GLY A 49 -10.38 13.86 10.16
C GLY A 49 -11.23 12.91 9.32
N GLN A 50 -12.54 12.79 9.58
CA GLN A 50 -13.42 11.92 8.79
C GLN A 50 -13.96 12.59 7.53
N TRP A 51 -14.11 13.91 7.53
CA TRP A 51 -14.55 14.69 6.37
C TRP A 51 -13.59 15.87 6.16
N LEU A 52 -12.80 15.80 5.09
CA LEU A 52 -11.82 16.82 4.74
C LEU A 52 -12.51 17.90 3.91
N TRP A 53 -12.67 19.09 4.47
CA TRP A 53 -13.43 20.16 3.83
C TRP A 53 -12.70 20.72 2.59
N SER A 54 -13.35 20.71 1.43
CA SER A 54 -12.73 21.12 0.15
C SER A 54 -12.32 22.60 0.12
N PHE A 55 -13.00 23.45 0.89
CA PHE A 55 -12.73 24.89 0.90
C PHE A 55 -11.60 25.32 1.84
N ASP A 56 -11.14 24.40 2.70
CA ASP A 56 -10.01 24.64 3.59
C ASP A 56 -8.69 24.33 2.87
N MET A 57 -7.86 25.37 2.68
CA MET A 57 -6.63 25.30 1.89
C MET A 57 -5.52 24.51 2.58
N ASP A 58 -5.64 24.28 3.89
CA ASP A 58 -4.66 23.51 4.66
C ASP A 58 -4.97 22.01 4.65
N GLN A 59 -6.12 21.60 4.08
CA GLN A 59 -6.49 20.19 3.98
C GLN A 59 -5.63 19.45 2.97
N GLN A 60 -5.24 18.23 3.36
CA GLN A 60 -4.44 17.34 2.53
C GLN A 60 -5.05 15.95 2.54
N CYS A 61 -4.96 15.27 1.40
CA CYS A 61 -5.33 13.88 1.29
C CYS A 61 -4.42 13.00 2.15
N LEU A 62 -4.98 11.91 2.66
CA LEU A 62 -4.22 10.91 3.43
C LEU A 62 -3.20 10.23 2.53
N LEU A 63 -1.97 10.14 3.03
CA LEU A 63 -0.83 9.55 2.34
C LEU A 63 -0.04 8.70 3.33
N VAL A 64 0.49 7.58 2.85
CA VAL A 64 1.50 6.81 3.57
C VAL A 64 2.80 7.62 3.52
N GLN A 65 3.21 8.17 4.67
CA GLN A 65 4.43 8.98 4.74
C GLN A 65 5.65 8.11 5.03
N GLU A 66 5.49 7.08 5.85
CA GLU A 66 6.55 6.16 6.21
C GLU A 66 6.07 4.72 6.05
N LEU A 67 6.96 3.88 5.52
CA LEU A 67 6.74 2.45 5.39
C LEU A 67 8.08 1.76 5.61
N ASN A 68 8.13 0.85 6.57
CA ASN A 68 9.38 0.19 6.97
C ASN A 68 9.14 -1.30 7.29
N PRO A 69 9.90 -2.21 6.68
CA PRO A 69 10.84 -1.96 5.58
C PRO A 69 10.11 -1.64 4.27
N LEU A 70 10.72 -0.80 3.43
CA LEU A 70 10.20 -0.48 2.09
C LEU A 70 10.27 -1.66 1.12
N ASN A 71 11.27 -2.52 1.32
CA ASN A 71 11.58 -3.64 0.45
C ASN A 71 11.69 -4.90 1.29
N LEU A 72 11.00 -5.96 0.88
CA LEU A 72 11.10 -7.28 1.48
C LEU A 72 11.43 -8.29 0.40
N SER A 73 12.35 -9.21 0.74
CA SER A 73 12.61 -10.36 -0.11
C SER A 73 11.34 -11.20 -0.24
N ARG A 74 11.12 -11.79 -1.41
CA ARG A 74 9.96 -12.63 -1.67
C ARG A 74 9.88 -13.86 -0.76
N GLU A 75 11.02 -14.33 -0.30
CA GLU A 75 11.15 -15.53 0.55
C GLU A 75 11.07 -15.19 2.05
N GLU A 76 10.95 -13.90 2.38
CA GLU A 76 10.94 -13.41 3.76
C GLU A 76 9.54 -12.93 4.13
N SER A 77 9.14 -13.19 5.39
CA SER A 77 7.93 -12.67 5.98
C SER A 77 8.30 -11.88 7.23
N GLN A 78 7.94 -10.60 7.25
CA GLN A 78 8.28 -9.68 8.33
C GLN A 78 7.13 -8.71 8.58
N MET A 79 7.04 -8.20 9.80
CA MET A 79 6.11 -7.13 10.15
C MET A 79 6.52 -5.83 9.47
N VAL A 80 5.59 -5.24 8.72
CA VAL A 80 5.75 -3.90 8.11
C VAL A 80 5.06 -2.88 8.99
N SER A 81 5.80 -1.86 9.43
CA SER A 81 5.27 -0.68 10.10
C SER A 81 4.96 0.40 9.07
N LEU A 82 3.79 1.04 9.15
CA LEU A 82 3.40 2.16 8.30
C LEU A 82 2.91 3.36 9.13
N ALA A 83 3.17 4.58 8.66
CA ALA A 83 2.66 5.80 9.24
C ALA A 83 1.81 6.57 8.22
N VAL A 84 0.55 6.81 8.58
CA VAL A 84 -0.40 7.62 7.82
C VAL A 84 -0.94 8.69 8.77
N PRO A 85 -0.33 9.90 8.79
CA PRO A 85 -0.79 10.98 9.66
C PRO A 85 -2.21 11.42 9.30
N GLY A 86 -2.99 11.75 10.32
CA GLY A 86 -4.38 12.17 10.13
C GLY A 86 -5.36 11.02 9.92
N LEU A 87 -4.95 9.77 10.13
CA LEU A 87 -5.88 8.64 10.10
C LEU A 87 -7.06 8.87 11.05
N PRO A 88 -8.31 8.74 10.56
CA PRO A 88 -9.47 8.92 11.40
C PRO A 88 -9.55 7.86 12.50
N LEU A 89 -10.00 8.24 13.70
CA LEU A 89 -10.28 7.29 14.77
C LEU A 89 -11.47 6.39 14.37
N LEU A 90 -11.31 5.08 14.57
CA LEU A 90 -12.36 4.08 14.38
C LEU A 90 -13.08 3.80 15.71
N ASP A 91 -14.31 3.30 15.63
CA ASP A 91 -15.03 2.83 16.81
C ASP A 91 -14.68 1.36 17.06
N GLU A 92 -14.44 0.94 18.30
CA GLU A 92 -14.26 -0.49 18.61
C GLU A 92 -15.54 -1.28 18.27
N PRO A 93 -15.48 -2.40 17.52
CA PRO A 93 -14.32 -3.27 17.22
C PRO A 93 -13.74 -3.12 15.80
N GLU A 94 -13.85 -1.95 15.19
CA GLU A 94 -13.36 -1.71 13.83
C GLU A 94 -11.82 -1.61 13.80
N SER A 95 -11.21 -2.08 12.71
CA SER A 95 -9.76 -2.02 12.53
C SER A 95 -9.41 -1.76 11.07
N TYR A 96 -8.22 -1.20 10.86
CA TYR A 96 -7.63 -1.05 9.54
C TYR A 96 -6.93 -2.35 9.13
N SER A 97 -7.06 -2.72 7.86
CA SER A 97 -6.34 -3.84 7.25
C SER A 97 -5.55 -3.36 6.03
N CYS A 98 -4.34 -3.91 5.85
CA CYS A 98 -3.53 -3.65 4.67
C CYS A 98 -3.80 -4.73 3.62
N MET A 99 -4.04 -4.32 2.38
CA MET A 99 -4.17 -5.21 1.24
C MET A 99 -3.13 -4.83 0.19
N PHE A 100 -2.44 -5.82 -0.36
CA PHE A 100 -1.48 -5.66 -1.45
C PHE A 100 -2.14 -6.24 -2.71
N GLU A 101 -2.46 -5.38 -3.68
CA GLU A 101 -2.98 -5.84 -4.98
C GLU A 101 -1.82 -6.42 -5.82
N ASP A 102 -2.10 -7.48 -6.57
CA ASP A 102 -1.17 -8.28 -7.42
C ASP A 102 -0.43 -9.47 -6.79
N ILE A 103 -1.19 -10.44 -6.28
CA ILE A 103 -0.83 -11.85 -6.47
C ILE A 103 -1.82 -12.43 -7.49
N PRO A 104 -1.39 -12.88 -8.68
CA PRO A 104 -2.28 -13.55 -9.62
C PRO A 104 -3.04 -14.70 -8.93
N GLN A 105 -4.37 -14.67 -9.02
CA GLN A 105 -5.31 -15.62 -8.41
C GLN A 105 -5.00 -17.11 -8.72
N SER A 106 -4.18 -17.39 -9.74
CA SER A 106 -3.69 -18.73 -10.06
C SER A 106 -2.84 -19.38 -8.97
N CYS A 107 -2.38 -18.64 -7.95
CA CYS A 107 -1.62 -19.20 -6.84
C CYS A 107 -2.51 -19.82 -5.73
N CYS A 108 -3.80 -19.45 -5.64
CA CYS A 108 -4.71 -19.94 -4.59
C CYS A 108 -5.65 -21.06 -5.05
N SER A 109 -5.79 -21.32 -6.35
CA SER A 109 -6.81 -22.25 -6.87
C SER A 109 -6.45 -23.73 -6.85
N GLN A 110 -5.33 -24.14 -6.23
CA GLN A 110 -4.94 -25.56 -6.20
C GLN A 110 -5.04 -26.25 -4.84
N TRP A 111 -5.39 -25.53 -3.79
CA TRP A 111 -5.67 -26.15 -2.49
C TRP A 111 -6.92 -25.53 -1.92
N GLY A 112 -8.06 -26.20 -2.13
CA GLY A 112 -9.28 -25.88 -1.42
C GLY A 112 -9.02 -25.97 0.08
N GLN A 113 -9.03 -24.81 0.75
CA GLN A 113 -9.31 -24.66 2.18
C GLN A 113 -9.44 -23.17 2.52
N SER A 114 -10.33 -22.91 3.48
CA SER A 114 -10.81 -21.64 4.03
C SER A 114 -9.71 -20.63 4.42
N PRO A 115 -10.04 -19.34 4.66
CA PRO A 115 -9.06 -18.29 4.91
C PRO A 115 -8.22 -18.62 6.14
N LEU A 116 -6.89 -18.70 5.96
CA LEU A 116 -5.96 -18.87 7.07
C LEU A 116 -5.68 -17.51 7.73
N PRO A 117 -5.52 -17.45 9.06
CA PRO A 117 -5.12 -16.25 9.77
C PRO A 117 -3.69 -15.83 9.40
N VAL A 118 -3.41 -14.53 9.54
CA VAL A 118 -2.23 -13.72 9.10
C VAL A 118 -0.85 -14.30 9.46
N SER A 119 -0.76 -15.41 10.20
CA SER A 119 0.50 -16.01 10.64
C SER A 119 1.20 -16.92 9.62
N GLN A 120 0.60 -17.27 8.46
CA GLN A 120 1.13 -18.36 7.61
C GLN A 120 0.97 -18.17 6.09
N SER A 121 1.08 -16.95 5.56
CA SER A 121 1.14 -16.73 4.11
C SER A 121 2.57 -16.95 3.58
N ARG A 122 2.81 -18.13 2.99
CA ARG A 122 4.07 -18.47 2.32
C ARG A 122 3.97 -18.09 0.83
N LEU A 123 4.72 -17.07 0.39
CA LEU A 123 4.88 -16.78 -1.03
C LEU A 123 5.91 -17.74 -1.64
N VAL A 124 5.52 -18.45 -2.70
CA VAL A 124 6.44 -19.14 -3.60
C VAL A 124 6.13 -18.66 -5.00
N THR A 125 7.14 -18.19 -5.71
CA THR A 125 7.00 -17.86 -7.13
C THR A 125 8.00 -18.63 -7.95
N HIS A 126 7.53 -19.19 -9.05
CA HIS A 126 8.36 -19.92 -9.99
C HIS A 126 9.37 -18.98 -10.68
N GLY A 127 10.61 -19.49 -10.80
CA GLY A 127 11.83 -18.72 -10.97
C GLY A 127 11.92 -17.91 -12.25
N ALA A 128 12.35 -16.65 -12.08
CA ALA A 128 13.00 -15.91 -13.15
C ALA A 128 14.43 -16.45 -13.32
N SER A 129 14.80 -16.81 -14.53
CA SER A 129 16.21 -16.99 -14.91
C SER A 129 16.93 -15.64 -14.71
N TRP A 130 17.61 -15.46 -13.58
CA TRP A 130 18.33 -14.22 -13.28
C TRP A 130 19.51 -14.02 -14.25
N PRO A 131 19.81 -12.78 -14.67
CA PRO A 131 20.82 -12.50 -15.70
C PRO A 131 22.25 -12.56 -15.12
N GLY A 132 22.73 -13.76 -14.80
CA GLY A 132 24.08 -14.01 -14.29
C GLY A 132 24.45 -13.22 -13.03
N CYS A 133 25.70 -13.40 -12.56
CA CYS A 133 26.20 -12.72 -11.36
C CYS A 133 26.10 -11.19 -11.46
N ARG A 134 26.46 -10.63 -12.62
CA ARG A 134 26.42 -9.18 -12.86
C ARG A 134 25.01 -8.62 -12.72
N GLY A 135 23.97 -9.29 -13.21
CA GLY A 135 22.60 -8.82 -13.02
C GLY A 135 22.16 -8.79 -11.56
N CYS A 136 22.58 -9.78 -10.78
CA CYS A 136 22.26 -9.90 -9.37
C CYS A 136 22.92 -8.79 -8.52
N VAL A 137 24.24 -8.61 -8.64
CA VAL A 137 25.00 -7.69 -7.76
C VAL A 137 24.83 -6.23 -8.14
N LEU A 138 24.38 -5.93 -9.38
CA LEU A 138 23.98 -4.60 -9.82
C LEU A 138 22.49 -4.30 -9.52
N SER A 139 21.75 -5.25 -8.94
CA SER A 139 20.34 -5.06 -8.59
C SER A 139 20.18 -3.92 -7.60
N ARG A 140 19.16 -3.08 -7.79
CA ARG A 140 18.75 -2.03 -6.85
C ARG A 140 18.19 -2.57 -5.52
N TRP A 141 17.95 -3.89 -5.42
CA TRP A 141 17.23 -4.52 -4.32
C TRP A 141 18.14 -5.23 -3.30
N GLY A 142 19.44 -4.92 -3.28
CA GLY A 142 20.37 -5.45 -2.28
C GLY A 142 20.56 -6.98 -2.33
N CYS A 143 20.69 -7.54 -3.54
CA CYS A 143 20.90 -8.98 -3.71
C CYS A 143 22.38 -9.34 -3.87
N ASN A 144 22.76 -10.46 -3.29
CA ASN A 144 24.10 -11.04 -3.29
C ASN A 144 24.16 -12.29 -4.18
N TRP A 145 25.33 -12.60 -4.74
CA TRP A 145 25.51 -13.77 -5.60
C TRP A 145 26.32 -14.85 -4.89
N CYS A 146 25.75 -16.05 -4.82
CA CYS A 146 26.42 -17.25 -4.36
C CYS A 146 27.15 -17.93 -5.52
N ILE A 147 28.48 -17.92 -5.49
CA ILE A 147 29.30 -18.37 -6.63
C ILE A 147 29.07 -19.86 -6.93
N GLN A 148 29.08 -20.71 -5.91
CA GLN A 148 29.05 -22.17 -6.08
C GLN A 148 27.66 -22.71 -6.43
N GLN A 149 26.62 -22.07 -5.88
CA GLN A 149 25.21 -22.41 -6.13
C GLN A 149 24.69 -21.79 -7.43
N HIS A 150 25.44 -20.87 -8.03
CA HIS A 150 25.03 -20.07 -9.19
C HIS A 150 23.66 -19.41 -8.99
N LEU A 151 23.42 -18.90 -7.78
CA LEU A 151 22.13 -18.36 -7.36
C LEU A 151 22.27 -16.92 -6.83
N CYS A 152 21.29 -16.08 -7.15
CA CYS A 152 21.10 -14.77 -6.55
C CYS A 152 20.25 -14.91 -5.29
N THR A 153 20.74 -14.42 -4.15
CA THR A 153 20.07 -14.49 -2.85
C THR A 153 20.03 -13.11 -2.19
N HIS A 154 19.09 -12.90 -1.27
CA HIS A 154 19.08 -11.71 -0.40
C HIS A 154 19.95 -11.92 0.85
N SER A 155 20.29 -13.17 1.19
CA SER A 155 21.11 -13.50 2.36
C SER A 155 22.53 -12.95 2.21
N SER A 156 23.12 -12.51 3.31
CA SER A 156 24.56 -12.18 3.39
C SER A 156 25.44 -13.43 3.44
N THR A 157 24.86 -14.62 3.55
CA THR A 157 25.56 -15.91 3.61
C THR A 157 25.02 -16.89 2.57
N CYS A 158 25.91 -17.75 2.08
CA CYS A 158 25.59 -18.89 1.21
C CYS A 158 25.84 -20.20 1.98
N GLU A 159 25.09 -21.25 1.65
CA GLU A 159 25.23 -22.58 2.29
C GLU A 159 26.64 -23.17 2.07
N ASP A 160 27.17 -22.99 0.85
CA ASP A 160 28.51 -23.43 0.44
C ASP A 160 29.22 -22.32 -0.36
N GLY A 161 30.37 -21.85 0.12
CA GLY A 161 31.28 -21.01 -0.66
C GLY A 161 31.16 -19.50 -0.44
N VAL A 162 31.66 -18.74 -1.42
CA VAL A 162 31.93 -17.31 -1.29
C VAL A 162 30.77 -16.49 -1.84
N VAL A 163 30.43 -15.42 -1.11
CA VAL A 163 29.40 -14.45 -1.47
C VAL A 163 30.03 -13.27 -2.21
N ILE A 164 29.44 -12.87 -3.34
CA ILE A 164 29.72 -11.57 -3.96
C ILE A 164 28.59 -10.62 -3.55
N TYR A 165 28.95 -9.61 -2.77
CA TYR A 165 28.00 -8.64 -2.26
C TYR A 165 27.53 -7.66 -3.33
N ASN A 166 26.31 -7.17 -3.14
CA ASN A 166 25.74 -6.11 -3.96
C ASN A 166 26.62 -4.86 -3.97
N GLN A 167 26.74 -4.18 -5.10
CA GLN A 167 27.57 -2.97 -5.20
C GLN A 167 26.87 -1.68 -4.73
N HIS A 168 25.55 -1.71 -4.63
CA HIS A 168 24.72 -0.54 -4.31
C HIS A 168 24.26 -0.52 -2.85
N VAL A 169 24.46 -1.62 -2.12
CA VAL A 169 24.10 -1.75 -0.72
C VAL A 169 25.34 -2.23 0.02
N SER A 170 26.04 -1.31 0.66
CA SER A 170 27.10 -1.61 1.64
C SER A 170 26.48 -1.63 3.03
N ASP A 171 26.81 -2.65 3.82
CA ASP A 171 26.44 -2.80 5.24
C ASP A 171 26.79 -1.57 6.09
#